data_AF-A0A3D0Q3Q4-F1
#
_entry.id   AF-A0A3D0Q3Q4-F1
#
_cell.length_a   1.000
_cell.length_b   1.000
_cell.length_c   1.000
_cell.angle_alpha   90.00
_cell.angle_beta   90.00
_cell.angle_gamma   90.00
#
_symmetry.space_group_name_H-M   'P 1'
#
loop_
_entity.id
_entity.type
_entity.pdbx_description
1 polymer ?
#
loop_
_entity_poly.entity_id
_entity_poly.type
_entity_poly.pdbx_seq_one_letter_code
_entity_poly.pdbx_strand_id
1 'polypeptide(L)'
;MTWERLPATQLTPNINRRAINQALKDDAALNSTFIGQERAREALTFGLNIDSTGYNLYVMGEHATGRFTLVKEYIERHVSKLATPDDWCFINNFEEEREPLVLRMHP
;
A
#
# COMPACT_ATOMS: atom_id res chain seq x y z
N MET A 1 -28.12 -39.23 -18.86
CA MET A 1 -26.91 -38.63 -18.23
C MET A 1 -26.30 -39.67 -17.31
N THR A 2 -25.19 -40.28 -17.71
CA THR A 2 -24.45 -41.27 -16.93
C THR A 2 -23.37 -40.53 -16.14
N TRP A 3 -23.46 -40.59 -14.81
CA TRP A 3 -22.46 -40.01 -13.91
C TRP A 3 -21.29 -40.99 -13.78
N GLU A 4 -20.11 -40.59 -14.24
CA GLU A 4 -18.89 -41.37 -14.05
C GLU A 4 -18.22 -40.96 -12.73
N ARG A 5 -17.81 -41.95 -11.92
CA ARG A 5 -17.30 -41.71 -10.57
C ARG A 5 -15.85 -41.24 -10.66
N LEU A 6 -15.57 -40.01 -10.25
CA LEU A 6 -14.21 -39.47 -10.23
C LEU A 6 -13.37 -40.17 -9.13
N PRO A 7 -12.15 -40.65 -9.45
CA PRO A 7 -11.22 -41.16 -8.45
C PRO A 7 -10.74 -40.03 -7.52
N ALA A 8 -10.39 -40.37 -6.27
CA ALA A 8 -10.01 -39.39 -5.26
C ALA A 8 -8.85 -38.46 -5.69
N THR A 9 -7.94 -38.94 -6.52
CA THR A 9 -6.81 -38.17 -7.07
C THR A 9 -7.25 -37.02 -7.98
N GLN A 10 -8.42 -37.11 -8.61
CA GLN A 10 -9.00 -36.03 -9.43
C GLN A 10 -9.82 -35.04 -8.60
N LEU A 11 -10.09 -35.36 -7.32
CA LEU A 11 -10.76 -34.47 -6.37
C LEU A 11 -9.76 -33.67 -5.51
N THR A 12 -8.47 -34.02 -5.58
CA THR A 12 -7.42 -33.31 -4.86
C THR A 12 -6.68 -32.33 -5.75
N PRO A 13 -6.40 -31.09 -5.30
CA PRO A 13 -5.57 -30.16 -6.04
C PRO A 13 -4.15 -30.73 -6.21
N ASN A 14 -3.60 -30.61 -7.42
CA ASN A 14 -2.21 -30.99 -7.68
C ASN A 14 -1.28 -29.88 -7.21
N ILE A 15 -0.61 -30.10 -6.08
CA ILE A 15 0.28 -29.13 -5.47
C ILE A 15 1.71 -29.34 -6.00
N ASN A 16 2.23 -28.36 -6.73
CA ASN A 16 3.62 -28.39 -7.20
C ASN A 16 4.60 -28.07 -6.06
N ARG A 17 5.09 -29.11 -5.38
CA ARG A 17 6.05 -29.00 -4.28
C ARG A 17 7.36 -28.28 -4.65
N ARG A 18 7.83 -28.41 -5.89
CA ARG A 18 9.06 -27.73 -6.34
C ARG A 18 8.86 -26.21 -6.35
N ALA A 19 7.73 -25.75 -6.91
CA ALA A 19 7.40 -24.33 -6.95
C ALA A 19 7.27 -23.73 -5.53
N ILE A 20 6.63 -24.46 -4.60
CA ILE A 20 6.52 -24.02 -3.20
C ILE A 20 7.90 -23.89 -2.54
N ASN A 21 8.75 -24.93 -2.65
CA ASN A 21 10.09 -24.90 -2.06
C ASN A 21 10.99 -23.82 -2.66
N GLN A 22 10.77 -23.45 -3.92
CA GLN A 22 11.49 -22.35 -4.55
C GLN A 22 11.00 -20.99 -4.02
N ALA A 23 9.69 -20.78 -3.93
CA ALA A 23 9.12 -19.55 -3.37
C ALA A 23 9.52 -19.34 -1.89
N LEU A 24 9.58 -20.41 -1.10
CA LEU A 24 10.03 -20.35 0.30
C LEU A 24 11.51 -20.00 0.47
N LYS A 25 12.32 -20.13 -0.59
CA LYS A 25 13.74 -19.74 -0.59
C LYS A 25 13.98 -18.32 -1.11
N ASP A 26 12.94 -17.65 -1.59
CA ASP A 26 13.02 -16.29 -2.12
C ASP A 26 12.65 -15.29 -1.02
N ASP A 27 13.67 -14.69 -0.40
CA ASP A 27 13.50 -13.68 0.64
C ASP A 27 12.76 -12.43 0.14
N ALA A 28 12.86 -12.08 -1.15
CA ALA A 28 12.13 -10.94 -1.70
C ALA A 28 10.64 -11.26 -1.82
N ALA A 29 10.30 -12.50 -2.19
CA ALA A 29 8.91 -12.96 -2.22
C ALA A 29 8.29 -13.00 -0.82
N LEU A 30 9.05 -13.46 0.20
CA LEU A 30 8.58 -13.53 1.59
C LEU A 30 8.33 -12.15 2.22
N ASN A 31 9.11 -11.15 1.83
CA ASN A 31 9.00 -9.78 2.33
C ASN A 31 8.10 -8.87 1.46
N SER A 32 7.45 -9.44 0.45
CA SER A 32 6.59 -8.67 -0.44
C SER A 32 5.26 -8.32 0.25
N THR A 33 5.05 -7.02 0.48
CA THR A 33 3.82 -6.49 1.07
C THR A 33 2.62 -6.64 0.11
N PHE A 34 2.85 -6.68 -1.21
CA PHE A 34 1.79 -6.79 -2.22
C PHE A 34 1.87 -8.13 -2.96
N ILE A 35 1.25 -9.19 -2.42
CA ILE A 35 1.13 -10.48 -3.10
C ILE A 35 -0.16 -10.49 -3.93
N GLY A 36 -0.04 -10.71 -5.24
CA GLY A 36 -1.20 -10.85 -6.14
C GLY A 36 -2.02 -9.57 -6.36
N GLN A 37 -1.46 -8.40 -5.99
CA GLN A 37 -2.14 -7.09 -6.05
C GLN A 37 -1.37 -6.09 -6.92
N GLU A 38 -0.83 -6.57 -8.05
CA GLU A 38 0.07 -5.80 -8.90
C GLU A 38 -0.54 -4.48 -9.39
N ARG A 39 -1.81 -4.53 -9.84
CA ARG A 39 -2.54 -3.33 -10.27
C ARG A 39 -2.68 -2.27 -9.16
N ALA A 40 -2.90 -2.71 -7.91
CA ALA A 40 -3.02 -1.79 -6.79
C ALA A 40 -1.66 -1.15 -6.45
N ARG A 41 -0.57 -1.92 -6.54
CA ARG A 41 0.81 -1.44 -6.38
C ARG A 41 1.16 -0.38 -7.43
N GLU A 42 0.83 -0.62 -8.69
CA GLU A 42 1.05 0.33 -9.78
C GLU A 42 0.25 1.63 -9.58
N ALA A 43 -1.04 1.52 -9.21
CA ALA A 43 -1.88 2.68 -8.95
C ALA A 43 -1.37 3.53 -7.77
N LEU A 44 -0.90 2.89 -6.68
CA LEU A 44 -0.25 3.56 -5.56
C LEU A 44 1.03 4.28 -6.00
N THR A 45 1.88 3.59 -6.77
CA THR A 45 3.14 4.17 -7.28
C THR A 45 2.88 5.38 -8.16
N PHE A 46 1.91 5.26 -9.06
CA PHE A 46 1.52 6.35 -9.94
C PHE A 46 0.98 7.53 -9.14
N GLY A 47 0.00 7.29 -8.26
CA GLY A 47 -0.65 8.34 -7.49
C GLY A 47 0.29 9.09 -6.54
N LEU A 48 1.24 8.39 -5.90
CA LEU A 48 2.22 9.00 -4.99
C LEU A 48 3.30 9.83 -5.70
N ASN A 49 3.53 9.57 -6.99
CA ASN A 49 4.50 10.32 -7.80
C ASN A 49 3.90 11.54 -8.51
N ILE A 50 2.61 11.85 -8.30
CA ILE A 50 1.99 13.05 -8.87
C ILE A 50 2.40 14.25 -8.02
N ASP A 51 3.30 15.08 -8.54
CA ASP A 51 3.76 16.33 -7.90
C ASP A 51 2.84 17.51 -8.23
N SER A 52 1.53 17.32 -8.04
CA SER A 52 0.52 18.35 -8.33
C SER A 52 -0.64 18.26 -7.34
N THR A 53 -1.16 19.42 -6.95
CA THR A 53 -2.32 19.51 -6.08
C THR A 53 -3.61 19.17 -6.83
N GLY A 54 -4.64 18.74 -6.08
CA GLY A 54 -5.95 18.40 -6.63
C GLY A 54 -6.16 16.93 -6.99
N TYR A 55 -5.18 16.07 -6.73
CA TYR A 55 -5.29 14.62 -6.89
C TYR A 55 -5.40 13.92 -5.54
N ASN A 56 -6.31 12.96 -5.43
CA ASN A 56 -6.47 12.10 -4.27
C ASN A 56 -6.49 10.64 -4.72
N LEU A 57 -5.93 9.75 -3.89
CA LEU A 57 -5.99 8.31 -4.13
C LEU A 57 -7.09 7.69 -3.26
N TYR A 58 -7.96 6.89 -3.88
CA TYR A 58 -8.99 6.12 -3.19
C TYR A 58 -8.75 4.62 -3.37
N VAL A 59 -8.77 3.86 -2.27
CA VAL A 59 -8.47 2.42 -2.28
C VAL A 59 -9.70 1.60 -1.91
N MET A 60 -10.04 0.64 -2.78
CA MET A 60 -11.20 -0.25 -2.65
C MET A 60 -10.82 -1.73 -2.69
N GLY A 61 -11.71 -2.56 -2.16
CA GLY A 61 -11.58 -4.02 -2.16
C GLY A 61 -12.43 -4.68 -1.07
N GLU A 62 -12.29 -5.99 -0.93
CA GLU A 62 -13.11 -6.79 -0.03
C GLU A 62 -12.83 -6.48 1.45
N HIS A 63 -13.79 -6.73 2.34
CA HIS A 63 -13.57 -6.59 3.78
C HIS A 63 -12.51 -7.59 4.29
N ALA A 64 -11.83 -7.23 5.39
CA ALA A 64 -10.85 -8.08 6.08
C ALA A 64 -9.63 -8.56 5.25
N THR A 65 -9.28 -7.88 4.16
CA THR A 65 -8.13 -8.21 3.29
C THR A 65 -6.81 -7.54 3.71
N GLY A 66 -6.76 -6.90 4.88
CA GLY A 66 -5.56 -6.18 5.34
C GLY A 66 -5.23 -4.91 4.54
N ARG A 67 -6.14 -4.43 3.67
CA ARG A 67 -5.92 -3.29 2.76
C ARG A 67 -5.30 -2.07 3.41
N PHE A 68 -5.83 -1.64 4.56
CA PHE A 68 -5.33 -0.47 5.25
C PHE A 68 -3.86 -0.64 5.64
N THR A 69 -3.51 -1.77 6.26
CA THR A 69 -2.15 -2.09 6.66
C THR A 69 -1.20 -2.09 5.46
N LEU A 70 -1.59 -2.78 4.37
CA LEU A 70 -0.77 -2.86 3.16
C LEU A 70 -0.51 -1.48 2.54
N VAL A 71 -1.55 -0.66 2.43
CA VAL A 71 -1.45 0.70 1.88
C VAL A 71 -0.60 1.59 2.77
N LYS A 72 -0.82 1.54 4.10
CA LYS A 72 -0.06 2.33 5.08
C LYS A 72 1.43 1.99 5.03
N GLU A 73 1.79 0.71 5.08
CA GLU A 73 3.18 0.26 4.99
C GLU A 73 3.83 0.69 3.67
N TYR A 74 3.10 0.64 2.56
CA TYR A 74 3.60 1.08 1.27
C TYR A 74 3.88 2.58 1.24
N ILE A 75 2.95 3.39 1.74
CA ILE A 75 3.10 4.84 1.82
C ILE A 75 4.26 5.20 2.74
N GLU A 76 4.36 4.59 3.94
CA GLU A 76 5.46 4.82 4.88
C GLU A 76 6.83 4.53 4.25
N ARG A 77 6.97 3.41 3.54
CA ARG A 77 8.21 3.08 2.81
C ARG A 77 8.49 4.08 1.69
N HIS A 78 7.47 4.59 1.01
CA HIS A 78 7.63 5.58 -0.05
C HIS A 78 8.09 6.93 0.51
N VAL A 79 7.39 7.47 1.51
CA VAL A 79 7.67 8.79 2.08
C VAL A 79 8.96 8.84 2.88
N SER A 80 9.44 7.70 3.42
CA SER A 80 10.74 7.63 4.11
C SER A 80 11.95 8.02 3.24
N LYS A 81 11.76 8.08 1.91
CA LYS A 81 12.78 8.46 0.93
C LYS A 81 12.65 9.92 0.47
N LEU A 82 11.61 10.62 0.90
CA LEU A 82 11.36 12.01 0.55
C LEU A 82 11.99 12.94 1.59
N ALA A 83 12.16 14.21 1.22
CA ALA A 83 12.61 15.22 2.16
C ALA A 83 11.55 15.43 3.26
N THR A 84 12.00 15.67 4.49
CA THR A 84 11.12 16.04 5.58
C THR A 84 10.34 17.31 5.20
N PRO A 85 9.00 17.32 5.32
CA PRO A 85 8.21 18.50 5.03
C PRO A 85 8.48 19.62 6.04
N ASP A 86 8.29 20.87 5.62
CA ASP A 86 8.35 22.03 6.53
C ASP A 86 7.23 21.94 7.59
N ASP A 87 7.55 22.37 8.80
CA ASP A 87 6.57 22.55 9.87
C ASP A 87 5.89 23.92 9.74
N TRP A 88 4.59 23.95 10.03
CA TRP A 88 3.77 25.16 9.97
C TRP A 88 3.20 25.46 11.35
N CYS A 89 3.55 26.60 11.91
CA CYS A 89 3.09 27.05 13.22
C CYS A 89 2.24 28.32 13.09
N PHE A 90 1.10 28.34 13.77
CA PHE A 90 0.29 29.55 13.92
C PHE A 90 0.70 30.25 15.22
N ILE A 91 1.13 31.51 15.12
CA ILE A 91 1.46 32.33 16.28
C ILE A 91 0.40 33.41 16.46
N ASN A 92 0.20 33.82 17.71
CA ASN A 92 -0.76 34.87 18.01
C ASN A 92 -0.29 36.18 17.39
N ASN A 93 -1.22 36.87 16.74
CA ASN A 93 -1.02 38.20 16.21
C ASN A 93 -1.59 39.21 17.21
N PHE A 94 -0.72 39.89 17.96
CA PHE A 94 -1.16 40.83 18.99
C PHE A 94 -1.80 42.11 18.43
N GLU A 95 -1.58 42.42 17.14
CA GLU A 95 -2.19 43.57 16.46
C GLU A 95 -3.60 43.24 15.96
N GLU A 96 -3.83 42.01 15.49
CA GLU A 96 -5.13 41.53 15.00
C GLU A 96 -5.35 40.08 15.43
N GLU A 97 -6.01 39.89 16.57
CA GLU A 97 -6.20 38.58 17.21
C GLU A 97 -7.00 37.59 16.35
N ARG A 98 -7.78 38.08 15.37
CA ARG A 98 -8.55 37.22 14.44
C ARG A 98 -7.72 36.71 13.26
N GLU A 99 -6.51 37.22 13.07
CA GLU A 99 -5.63 36.88 11.96
C GLU A 99 -4.28 36.36 12.48
N PRO A 100 -4.21 35.08 12.91
CA PRO A 100 -2.97 34.49 13.39
C PRO A 100 -1.90 34.49 12.30
N LEU A 101 -0.65 34.77 12.68
CA LEU A 101 0.47 34.76 11.75
C LEU A 101 0.95 33.33 11.51
N VAL A 102 1.39 33.06 10.29
CA VAL A 102 1.92 31.76 9.88
C VAL A 102 3.44 31.81 9.87
N LEU A 103 4.07 30.93 10.65
CA LEU A 103 5.50 30.69 10.65
C LEU A 103 5.79 29.36 9.95
N ARG A 104 6.69 29.41 8.96
CA ARG A 104 7.23 28.22 8.28
C ARG A 104 8.58 27.87 8.88
N MET A 105 8.74 26.64 9.36
CA MET A 105 9.97 26.12 9.92
C MET A 105 10.53 25.03 9.04
N HIS A 106 11.81 25.15 8.67
CA HIS A 106 12.52 24.10 7.97
C HIS A 106 12.93 22.98 8.94
N PRO A 107 12.99 21.71 8.48
CA PRO A 107 13.42 20.57 9.29
C PRO A 107 14.83 20.70 9.88
#